data_AF-A0A086AJ22-F1
#
_entry.id   AF-A0A086AJ22-F1
#
_cell.length_a   1.000
_cell.length_b   1.000
_cell.length_c   1.000
_cell.angle_alpha   90.00
_cell.angle_beta   90.00
_cell.angle_gamma   90.00
#
_symmetry.space_group_name_H-M   'P 1'
#
loop_
_entity.id
_entity.type
_entity.pdbx_description
1 polymer ?
#
loop_
_entity_poly.entity_id
_entity_poly.type
_entity_poly.pdbx_seq_one_letter_code
_entity_poly.pdbx_strand_id
1 'polypeptide(L)'
;MNSRFTGLFFLGLTLTTGNISAQNTSADIKKMEWFQDAKLGIFIHWGIYSVDGISESWSFFNNYINHENYMKQLNGFSASQYTPDAWVKLIKNSGAKYSVITTRHHDGVSLWNSKADKAISIPQNALAKKDVLTPFVVALKQSGLRTGLYYSLPDWSHPYYDINTRTKKRYDLKNDTAKWQNYIRYYQTQLNELSTQYQPDLIWFDGDWEHSSEEWQASETLKNLRKFNSEVIINSRLNNHGDYETPEQGIPVISPQSKYWELCYTMNDSWGFQPFDHHYKTPNMLIRTLADVISMGGNLLLDIGPKADGTIPDEQVKILQSLGRWTSKYPEAIYGTRRGLPFENYKGKSSMSKDGKKLFLYLEEAKDFAKIYGLDSIPTTARILGDSKGKVQFTSDHNGNLTLHFLNTSFDQDVTVVELSFDKELMLKPSIKKDKPTLKTLTEYPDTRSAVYEIAEQLHEGNSIFTNSGLTQDGMDMKIPETSKTNKETLSWISKHAEALFETEKGLPDGHYSGVSTLSKDQQTLYLFVEGIPTGPVALKGIKNGISRIRIVGEGSMINHSVYNKLYWSDRPGIIYIDVPKERLDKKMTVIAVLLDKPVELYREKVGAVESNL
;
A
#
# COMPACT_ATOMS: atom_id res chain seq x y z
N MET A 1 11.06 62.81 -49.64
CA MET A 1 10.17 62.09 -48.72
C MET A 1 10.85 61.95 -47.37
N ASN A 2 10.28 62.59 -46.35
CA ASN A 2 10.19 62.23 -44.92
C ASN A 2 10.79 60.86 -44.52
N SER A 3 11.36 60.60 -43.34
CA SER A 3 11.43 61.24 -42.00
C SER A 3 12.35 60.32 -41.18
N ARG A 4 13.46 60.81 -40.61
CA ARG A 4 13.73 61.00 -39.17
C ARG A 4 13.18 59.98 -38.13
N PHE A 5 14.06 59.72 -37.15
CA PHE A 5 13.88 59.60 -35.68
C PHE A 5 14.24 58.26 -34.98
N THR A 6 15.40 58.31 -34.29
CA THR A 6 15.73 57.94 -32.88
C THR A 6 15.56 56.55 -32.28
N GLY A 7 16.56 56.17 -31.47
CA GLY A 7 16.40 55.46 -30.20
C GLY A 7 17.44 54.34 -30.00
N LEU A 8 18.55 54.56 -29.30
CA LEU A 8 18.79 54.49 -27.85
C LEU A 8 19.39 53.15 -27.39
N PHE A 9 20.61 53.26 -26.86
CA PHE A 9 21.33 52.25 -26.08
C PHE A 9 20.49 51.78 -24.88
N PHE A 10 20.33 50.46 -24.71
CA PHE A 10 20.01 49.85 -23.42
C PHE A 10 20.85 48.59 -23.22
N LEU A 11 21.87 48.73 -22.37
CA LEU A 11 22.66 47.65 -21.82
C LEU A 11 21.85 47.06 -20.65
N GLY A 12 21.28 45.86 -20.83
CA GLY A 12 20.36 45.23 -19.87
C GLY A 12 20.84 43.86 -19.40
N LEU A 13 21.37 43.83 -18.17
CA LEU A 13 21.66 42.66 -17.34
C LEU A 13 20.51 41.62 -17.39
N THR A 14 20.74 40.42 -17.94
CA THR A 14 19.84 39.27 -17.79
C THR A 14 20.63 37.97 -17.69
N LEU A 15 21.29 37.77 -16.54
CA LEU A 15 21.81 36.46 -16.13
C LEU A 15 21.53 36.34 -14.63
N THR A 16 20.48 35.61 -14.25
CA THR A 16 20.28 34.89 -12.97
C THR A 16 18.81 34.49 -12.75
N THR A 17 18.23 33.64 -13.61
CA THR A 17 16.96 32.95 -13.28
C THR A 17 17.00 31.43 -13.51
N GLY A 18 18.06 30.89 -14.14
CA GLY A 18 18.18 29.46 -14.42
C GLY A 18 18.76 28.59 -13.29
N ASN A 19 19.49 29.17 -12.33
CA ASN A 19 20.22 28.37 -11.32
C ASN A 19 19.38 27.99 -10.10
N ILE A 20 18.35 28.77 -9.74
CA ILE A 20 17.57 28.56 -8.50
C ILE A 20 16.62 27.35 -8.63
N SER A 21 16.00 27.15 -9.81
CA SER A 21 15.05 26.04 -10.02
C SER A 21 15.76 24.67 -10.11
N ALA A 22 16.95 24.60 -10.71
CA ALA A 22 17.74 23.37 -10.78
C ALA A 22 18.38 22.99 -9.41
N GLN A 23 18.84 23.98 -8.62
CA GLN A 23 19.34 23.72 -7.26
C GLN A 23 18.24 23.24 -6.32
N ASN A 24 17.04 23.84 -6.35
CA ASN A 24 15.92 23.38 -5.54
C ASN A 24 15.47 21.95 -5.92
N THR A 25 15.40 21.64 -7.22
CA THR A 25 15.03 20.29 -7.70
C THR A 25 16.05 19.22 -7.26
N SER A 26 17.35 19.52 -7.28
CA SER A 26 18.39 18.57 -6.86
C SER A 26 18.43 18.32 -5.34
N ALA A 27 18.17 19.35 -4.53
CA ALA A 27 18.05 19.23 -3.08
C ALA A 27 16.81 18.42 -2.67
N ASP A 28 15.67 18.67 -3.32
CA ASP A 28 14.42 17.92 -3.08
C ASP A 28 14.56 16.44 -3.48
N ILE A 29 15.30 16.13 -4.57
CA ILE A 29 15.61 14.75 -4.96
C ILE A 29 16.46 14.05 -3.87
N LYS A 30 17.47 14.72 -3.34
CA LYS A 30 18.38 14.13 -2.34
C LYS A 30 17.67 13.86 -1.01
N LYS A 31 16.83 14.79 -0.56
CA LYS A 31 16.00 14.63 0.64
C LYS A 31 15.09 13.40 0.56
N MET A 32 14.41 13.22 -0.57
CA MET A 32 13.43 12.14 -0.74
C MET A 32 14.06 10.76 -0.98
N GLU A 33 15.37 10.68 -1.17
CA GLU A 33 16.06 9.44 -1.51
C GLU A 33 16.01 8.41 -0.39
N TRP A 34 16.26 8.81 0.87
CA TRP A 34 16.15 7.88 1.99
C TRP A 34 14.72 7.36 2.15
N PHE A 35 13.74 8.23 1.92
CA PHE A 35 12.32 7.88 2.05
C PHE A 35 11.94 6.86 0.98
N GLN A 36 12.30 7.13 -0.28
CA GLN A 36 12.05 6.18 -1.36
C GLN A 36 12.78 4.85 -1.15
N ASP A 37 13.96 4.85 -0.54
CA ASP A 37 14.75 3.65 -0.29
C ASP A 37 14.25 2.85 0.94
N ALA A 38 13.46 3.48 1.84
CA ALA A 38 13.03 2.90 3.12
C ALA A 38 11.98 1.79 2.99
N LYS A 39 10.97 1.95 2.12
CA LYS A 39 9.83 1.06 1.84
C LYS A 39 8.90 0.68 2.99
N LEU A 40 9.40 0.56 4.21
CA LEU A 40 8.64 0.12 5.38
C LEU A 40 8.92 1.04 6.56
N GLY A 41 7.85 1.61 7.12
CA GLY A 41 7.83 2.34 8.38
C GLY A 41 6.80 1.78 9.34
N ILE A 42 6.94 2.09 10.63
CA ILE A 42 5.94 1.76 11.66
C ILE A 42 5.27 3.02 12.18
N PHE A 43 3.95 3.10 12.06
CA PHE A 43 3.11 4.12 12.68
C PHE A 43 2.78 3.71 14.11
N ILE A 44 2.61 4.67 15.01
CA ILE A 44 2.23 4.43 16.40
C ILE A 44 1.14 5.43 16.79
N HIS A 45 -0.08 4.94 16.99
CA HIS A 45 -1.17 5.69 17.60
C HIS A 45 -1.28 5.34 19.09
N TRP A 46 -0.73 6.21 19.92
CA TRP A 46 -0.76 6.04 21.38
C TRP A 46 -1.14 7.33 22.10
N GLY A 47 -2.10 7.22 23.01
CA GLY A 47 -2.63 8.33 23.78
C GLY A 47 -3.67 7.87 24.79
N ILE A 48 -4.36 8.82 25.43
CA ILE A 48 -5.30 8.52 26.52
C ILE A 48 -6.48 7.63 26.07
N TYR A 49 -6.83 7.64 24.79
CA TYR A 49 -7.85 6.78 24.19
C TYR A 49 -7.57 5.27 24.33
N SER A 50 -6.31 4.90 24.61
CA SER A 50 -5.92 3.50 24.89
C SER A 50 -6.35 2.99 26.27
N VAL A 51 -6.89 3.85 27.15
CA VAL A 51 -7.30 3.49 28.52
C VAL A 51 -8.60 2.70 28.49
N ASP A 52 -9.64 3.29 27.90
CA ASP A 52 -10.92 2.61 27.72
C ASP A 52 -10.98 1.86 26.39
N GLY A 53 -9.96 2.01 25.53
CA GLY A 53 -9.81 1.29 24.28
C GLY A 53 -10.83 1.74 23.23
N ILE A 54 -10.95 3.06 23.05
CA ILE A 54 -11.91 3.70 22.15
C ILE A 54 -11.19 4.44 21.02
N SER A 55 -11.93 4.82 19.97
CA SER A 55 -11.34 5.55 18.84
C SER A 55 -10.70 6.87 19.25
N GLU A 56 -9.50 7.11 18.74
CA GLU A 56 -8.66 8.27 19.00
C GLU A 56 -9.35 9.59 18.65
N SER A 57 -9.81 10.32 19.66
CA SER A 57 -10.50 11.62 19.55
C SER A 57 -11.88 11.60 18.87
N TRP A 58 -12.06 10.75 17.86
CA TRP A 58 -13.30 10.63 17.09
C TRP A 58 -14.48 10.19 17.95
N SER A 59 -14.25 9.40 19.00
CA SER A 59 -15.32 8.95 19.89
C SER A 59 -16.05 10.12 20.56
N PHE A 60 -15.34 11.18 20.97
CA PHE A 60 -16.00 12.36 21.54
C PHE A 60 -16.41 13.38 20.48
N PHE A 61 -15.63 13.50 19.41
CA PHE A 61 -15.98 14.39 18.29
C PHE A 61 -17.31 14.01 17.65
N ASN A 62 -17.59 12.71 17.54
CA ASN A 62 -18.85 12.18 17.03
C ASN A 62 -19.97 12.07 18.08
N ASN A 63 -19.70 12.47 19.33
CA ASN A 63 -20.61 12.39 20.48
C ASN A 63 -21.00 10.96 20.90
N TYR A 64 -20.17 9.94 20.63
CA TYR A 64 -20.35 8.59 21.20
C TYR A 64 -20.07 8.55 22.71
N ILE A 65 -19.20 9.45 23.15
CA ILE A 65 -18.93 9.77 24.54
C ILE A 65 -18.85 11.30 24.66
N ASN A 66 -19.22 11.87 25.81
CA ASN A 66 -19.01 13.30 26.01
C ASN A 66 -17.53 13.61 26.27
N HIS A 67 -17.12 14.86 25.97
CA HIS A 67 -15.74 15.31 26.12
C HIS A 67 -15.19 15.13 27.54
N GLU A 68 -15.99 15.43 28.57
CA GLU A 68 -15.56 15.29 29.97
C GLU A 68 -15.16 13.85 30.30
N ASN A 69 -16.00 12.88 29.92
CA ASN A 69 -15.72 11.47 30.14
C ASN A 69 -14.55 10.98 29.30
N TYR A 70 -14.40 11.45 28.05
CA TYR A 70 -13.21 11.15 27.25
C TYR A 70 -11.93 11.62 27.95
N MET A 71 -11.92 12.85 28.48
CA MET A 71 -10.75 13.41 29.16
C MET A 71 -10.46 12.75 30.52
N LYS A 72 -11.43 12.11 31.18
CA LYS A 72 -11.20 11.34 32.43
C LYS A 72 -10.21 10.20 32.24
N GLN A 73 -10.00 9.72 31.01
CA GLN A 73 -8.97 8.73 30.67
C GLN A 73 -7.54 9.18 31.02
N LEU A 74 -7.28 10.49 31.15
CA LEU A 74 -6.01 11.00 31.72
C LEU A 74 -5.67 10.32 33.05
N ASN A 75 -6.67 9.99 33.87
CA ASN A 75 -6.49 9.36 35.17
C ASN A 75 -6.09 7.87 35.09
N GLY A 76 -6.23 7.23 33.92
CA GLY A 76 -5.88 5.83 33.71
C GLY A 76 -4.63 5.62 32.84
N PHE A 77 -4.17 6.63 32.10
CA PHE A 77 -3.00 6.51 31.24
C PHE A 77 -1.71 6.47 32.07
N SER A 78 -1.20 5.27 32.35
CA SER A 78 -0.12 5.04 33.33
C SER A 78 1.27 4.98 32.71
N ALA A 79 1.41 4.48 31.48
CA ALA A 79 2.69 4.14 30.87
C ALA A 79 3.61 3.34 31.82
N SER A 80 3.04 2.48 32.67
CA SER A 80 3.74 1.81 33.77
C SER A 80 4.70 0.71 33.29
N GLN A 81 4.42 0.11 32.14
CA GLN A 81 5.21 -0.93 31.47
C GLN A 81 5.86 -0.41 30.17
N TYR A 82 5.87 0.90 29.98
CA TYR A 82 6.44 1.53 28.79
C TYR A 82 7.96 1.43 28.77
N THR A 83 8.47 0.66 27.82
CA THR A 83 9.92 0.47 27.58
C THR A 83 10.26 0.91 26.14
N PRO A 84 10.70 2.16 25.92
CA PRO A 84 10.98 2.69 24.58
C PRO A 84 11.99 1.86 23.79
N ASP A 85 13.03 1.36 24.46
CA ASP A 85 14.04 0.51 23.82
C ASP A 85 13.45 -0.81 23.29
N ALA A 86 12.45 -1.39 23.97
CA ALA A 86 11.80 -2.61 23.51
C ALA A 86 10.92 -2.33 22.28
N TRP A 87 10.22 -1.19 22.25
CA TRP A 87 9.45 -0.75 21.09
C TRP A 87 10.38 -0.55 19.89
N VAL A 88 11.44 0.23 20.06
CA VAL A 88 12.42 0.51 19.00
C VAL A 88 13.11 -0.76 18.51
N LYS A 89 13.46 -1.68 19.42
CA LYS A 89 14.00 -2.99 19.05
C LYS A 89 13.01 -3.80 18.21
N LEU A 90 11.74 -3.83 18.58
CA LEU A 90 10.70 -4.54 17.82
C LEU A 90 10.51 -3.91 16.43
N ILE A 91 10.44 -2.58 16.35
CA ILE A 91 10.34 -1.83 15.08
C ILE A 91 11.55 -2.10 14.18
N LYS A 92 12.77 -2.04 14.72
CA LYS A 92 13.99 -2.33 13.96
C LYS A 92 14.01 -3.77 13.46
N ASN A 93 13.62 -4.71 14.32
CA ASN A 93 13.59 -6.14 13.99
C ASN A 93 12.51 -6.50 12.98
N SER A 94 11.45 -5.70 12.82
CA SER A 94 10.47 -5.90 11.73
C SER A 94 11.06 -5.58 10.34
N GLY A 95 12.19 -4.88 10.32
CA GLY A 95 12.84 -4.38 9.10
C GLY A 95 12.47 -2.95 8.73
N ALA A 96 11.62 -2.28 9.52
CA ALA A 96 11.31 -0.87 9.26
C ALA A 96 12.57 0.00 9.24
N LYS A 97 12.55 1.07 8.46
CA LYS A 97 13.66 2.05 8.36
C LYS A 97 13.34 3.39 9.02
N TYR A 98 12.10 3.58 9.43
CA TYR A 98 11.60 4.76 10.09
C TYR A 98 10.38 4.43 10.95
N SER A 99 10.04 5.33 11.86
CA SER A 99 8.79 5.24 12.61
C SER A 99 8.18 6.62 12.77
N VAL A 100 6.84 6.68 12.78
CA VAL A 100 6.05 7.88 12.99
C VAL A 100 5.21 7.67 14.26
N ILE A 101 5.31 8.56 15.24
CA ILE A 101 4.52 8.46 16.48
C ILE A 101 3.59 9.66 16.63
N THR A 102 2.35 9.44 17.08
CA THR A 102 1.41 10.51 17.44
C THR A 102 1.97 11.35 18.58
N THR A 103 2.53 12.52 18.27
CA THR A 103 2.99 13.45 19.32
C THR A 103 1.79 14.06 20.04
N ARG A 104 0.74 14.34 19.29
CA ARG A 104 -0.57 14.86 19.69
C ARG A 104 -1.60 14.47 18.62
N HIS A 105 -2.72 13.89 19.02
CA HIS A 105 -3.86 13.61 18.13
C HIS A 105 -4.90 14.75 18.21
N HIS A 106 -6.05 14.63 17.53
CA HIS A 106 -7.09 15.66 17.50
C HIS A 106 -7.67 15.99 18.91
N ASP A 107 -7.50 15.12 19.90
CA ASP A 107 -7.90 15.37 21.29
C ASP A 107 -7.04 16.41 22.02
N GLY A 108 -5.90 16.79 21.45
CA GLY A 108 -5.02 17.82 21.99
C GLY A 108 -4.05 17.37 23.09
N VAL A 109 -4.00 16.08 23.44
CA VAL A 109 -3.13 15.61 24.52
C VAL A 109 -1.72 15.34 24.00
N SER A 110 -0.76 16.17 24.39
CA SER A 110 0.65 16.02 24.02
C SER A 110 1.37 14.92 24.81
N LEU A 111 2.11 14.06 24.11
CA LEU A 111 2.97 13.02 24.71
C LEU A 111 4.25 13.58 25.38
N TRP A 112 4.59 14.85 25.13
CA TRP A 112 5.70 15.58 25.76
C TRP A 112 5.20 16.75 26.61
N ASN A 113 6.09 17.32 27.43
CA ASN A 113 5.77 18.43 28.34
C ASN A 113 5.72 19.79 27.62
N SER A 114 4.75 19.99 26.73
CA SER A 114 4.62 21.23 25.97
C SER A 114 4.45 22.46 26.87
N LYS A 115 5.04 23.59 26.46
CA LYS A 115 4.98 24.90 27.13
C LYS A 115 4.05 25.88 26.43
N ALA A 116 3.39 25.46 25.36
CA ALA A 116 2.38 26.25 24.70
C ALA A 116 1.21 26.57 25.66
N ASP A 117 0.61 27.75 25.50
CA ASP A 117 -0.48 28.22 26.37
C ASP A 117 -1.62 27.20 26.43
N LYS A 118 -2.06 26.83 27.64
CA LYS A 118 -3.16 25.88 27.90
C LYS A 118 -2.99 24.46 27.31
N ALA A 119 -1.77 24.05 26.96
CA ALA A 119 -1.50 22.70 26.52
C ALA A 119 -1.91 21.66 27.58
N ILE A 120 -2.58 20.60 27.14
CA ILE A 120 -2.83 19.39 27.95
C ILE A 120 -1.74 18.39 27.59
N SER A 121 -1.05 17.83 28.59
CA SER A 121 0.06 16.92 28.33
C SER A 121 0.13 15.76 29.30
N ILE A 122 0.65 14.63 28.84
CA ILE A 122 0.88 13.44 29.67
C ILE A 122 1.68 13.77 30.95
N PRO A 123 2.80 14.53 30.90
CA PRO A 123 3.58 14.82 32.10
C PRO A 123 2.84 15.63 33.16
N GLN A 124 1.95 16.53 32.76
CA GLN A 124 1.24 17.41 33.70
C GLN A 124 -0.10 16.83 34.14
N ASN A 125 -0.84 16.23 33.22
CA ASN A 125 -2.26 15.94 33.41
C ASN A 125 -2.54 14.45 33.61
N ALA A 126 -1.81 13.55 32.95
CA ALA A 126 -2.09 12.11 33.02
C ALA A 126 -1.53 11.43 34.30
N LEU A 127 -1.97 10.20 34.58
CA LEU A 127 -1.47 9.37 35.68
C LEU A 127 0.03 9.06 35.54
N ALA A 128 0.54 8.92 34.32
CA ALA A 128 1.94 8.64 34.04
C ALA A 128 2.92 9.69 34.60
N LYS A 129 2.50 10.96 34.67
CA LYS A 129 3.29 12.12 35.18
C LYS A 129 4.73 12.21 34.67
N LYS A 130 4.99 11.71 33.45
CA LYS A 130 6.33 11.68 32.83
C LYS A 130 6.24 11.91 31.33
N ASP A 131 7.33 12.44 30.76
CA ASP A 131 7.50 12.54 29.31
C ASP A 131 7.68 11.15 28.72
N VAL A 132 6.86 10.81 27.73
CA VAL A 132 6.91 9.52 27.05
C VAL A 132 7.39 9.63 25.60
N LEU A 133 7.43 10.84 25.01
CA LEU A 133 7.90 11.06 23.65
C LEU A 133 9.43 11.15 23.58
N THR A 134 10.06 11.95 24.46
CA THR A 134 11.52 12.15 24.45
C THR A 134 12.28 10.82 24.49
N PRO A 135 11.97 9.88 25.41
CA PRO A 135 12.69 8.60 25.49
C PRO A 135 12.56 7.76 24.22
N PHE A 136 11.40 7.76 23.57
CA PHE A 136 11.20 7.05 22.30
C PHE A 136 12.07 7.63 21.19
N VAL A 137 12.02 8.95 21.00
CA VAL A 137 12.78 9.63 19.93
C VAL A 137 14.29 9.44 20.12
N VAL A 138 14.77 9.50 21.36
CA VAL A 138 16.18 9.24 21.69
C VAL A 138 16.57 7.81 21.32
N ALA A 139 15.79 6.81 21.75
CA ALA A 139 16.04 5.40 21.43
C ALA A 139 15.98 5.14 19.92
N LEU A 140 15.01 5.74 19.22
CA LEU A 140 14.82 5.61 17.78
C LEU A 140 16.05 6.12 17.02
N LYS A 141 16.54 7.32 17.35
CA LYS A 141 17.76 7.89 16.78
C LYS A 141 19.00 7.04 17.06
N GLN A 142 19.18 6.58 18.29
CA GLN A 142 20.29 5.71 18.67
C GLN A 142 20.30 4.39 17.90
N SER A 143 19.12 3.90 17.50
CA SER A 143 18.98 2.68 16.71
C SER A 143 19.36 2.85 15.23
N GLY A 144 19.47 4.09 14.75
CA GLY A 144 19.72 4.44 13.34
C GLY A 144 18.46 4.51 12.47
N LEU A 145 17.26 4.43 13.07
CA LEU A 145 16.00 4.62 12.36
C LEU A 145 15.72 6.10 12.15
N ARG A 146 15.06 6.44 11.03
CA ARG A 146 14.61 7.81 10.76
C ARG A 146 13.45 8.18 11.67
N THR A 147 13.46 9.41 12.15
CA THR A 147 12.51 9.95 13.13
C THR A 147 11.36 10.65 12.44
N GLY A 148 10.17 10.07 12.52
CA GLY A 148 8.92 10.68 12.11
C GLY A 148 8.07 11.09 13.31
N LEU A 149 7.42 12.25 13.21
CA LEU A 149 6.47 12.74 14.22
C LEU A 149 5.14 13.05 13.55
N TYR A 150 4.07 12.43 14.02
CA TYR A 150 2.72 12.81 13.64
C TYR A 150 2.27 14.02 14.45
N TYR A 151 1.57 14.95 13.80
CA TYR A 151 1.01 16.14 14.41
C TYR A 151 -0.36 16.48 13.82
N SER A 152 -1.41 16.37 14.64
CA SER A 152 -2.74 16.87 14.30
C SER A 152 -2.75 18.40 14.24
N LEU A 153 -3.18 19.00 13.13
CA LEU A 153 -3.44 20.45 13.04
C LEU A 153 -4.64 20.87 13.91
N PRO A 154 -5.78 20.13 13.91
CA PRO A 154 -6.85 20.34 14.87
C PRO A 154 -6.44 20.03 16.31
N ASP A 155 -7.11 20.69 17.24
CA ASP A 155 -7.12 20.34 18.65
C ASP A 155 -8.53 20.66 19.17
N TRP A 156 -9.40 19.65 19.10
CA TRP A 156 -10.81 19.77 19.43
C TRP A 156 -11.05 20.02 20.92
N SER A 157 -10.04 19.83 21.78
CA SER A 157 -10.11 20.18 23.20
C SER A 157 -9.69 21.63 23.47
N HIS A 158 -8.85 22.23 22.64
CA HIS A 158 -8.27 23.54 22.92
C HIS A 158 -9.31 24.66 22.90
N PRO A 159 -9.33 25.54 23.92
CA PRO A 159 -10.34 26.60 24.00
C PRO A 159 -10.18 27.69 22.92
N TYR A 160 -8.98 27.83 22.33
CA TYR A 160 -8.76 28.71 21.18
C TYR A 160 -9.07 28.07 19.83
N TYR A 161 -9.35 26.76 19.76
CA TYR A 161 -9.77 26.16 18.49
C TYR A 161 -11.26 26.40 18.26
N ASP A 162 -11.68 26.64 17.02
CA ASP A 162 -13.06 27.01 16.73
C ASP A 162 -13.99 25.79 16.72
N ILE A 163 -13.55 24.60 16.31
CA ILE A 163 -14.36 23.37 16.28
C ILE A 163 -14.19 22.55 17.57
N ASN A 164 -15.29 22.08 18.17
CA ASN A 164 -15.28 21.30 19.41
C ASN A 164 -15.73 19.84 19.19
N THR A 165 -16.83 19.66 18.47
CA THR A 165 -17.34 18.35 18.03
C THR A 165 -17.89 18.52 16.62
N ARG A 166 -18.24 17.41 15.96
CA ARG A 166 -18.88 17.41 14.65
C ARG A 166 -20.12 18.30 14.57
N THR A 167 -20.83 18.49 15.68
CA THR A 167 -22.08 19.26 15.75
C THR A 167 -21.93 20.60 16.48
N LYS A 168 -20.73 20.95 16.95
CA LYS A 168 -20.52 22.15 17.78
C LYS A 168 -19.28 22.92 17.35
N LYS A 169 -19.53 24.11 16.79
CA LYS A 169 -18.54 25.17 16.58
C LYS A 169 -18.62 26.17 17.75
N ARG A 170 -17.46 26.59 18.26
CA ARG A 170 -17.31 27.55 19.37
C ARG A 170 -17.46 28.99 18.89
N TYR A 171 -16.95 29.33 17.71
CA TYR A 171 -17.01 30.67 17.13
C TYR A 171 -16.66 30.63 15.63
N ASP A 172 -16.89 31.73 14.91
CA ASP A 172 -16.40 31.91 13.53
C ASP A 172 -15.12 32.72 13.51
N LEU A 173 -14.11 32.28 12.74
CA LEU A 173 -12.80 32.94 12.63
C LEU A 173 -12.90 34.44 12.30
N LYS A 174 -13.86 34.83 11.46
CA LYS A 174 -14.11 36.24 11.07
C LYS A 174 -14.54 37.12 12.24
N ASN A 175 -15.19 36.52 13.24
CA ASN A 175 -15.75 37.24 14.39
C ASN A 175 -14.78 37.29 15.57
N ASP A 176 -13.82 36.36 15.65
CA ASP A 176 -12.82 36.29 16.74
C ASP A 176 -11.43 35.92 16.20
N THR A 177 -10.87 36.83 15.39
CA THR A 177 -9.56 36.66 14.76
C THR A 177 -8.44 36.57 15.78
N ALA A 178 -8.53 37.29 16.90
CA ALA A 178 -7.53 37.27 17.97
C ALA A 178 -7.42 35.89 18.62
N LYS A 179 -8.56 35.24 18.88
CA LYS A 179 -8.59 33.88 19.41
C LYS A 179 -8.00 32.86 18.45
N TRP A 180 -8.31 32.96 17.16
CA TRP A 180 -7.66 32.14 16.14
C TRP A 180 -6.15 32.37 16.08
N GLN A 181 -5.68 33.61 16.11
CA GLN A 181 -4.24 33.91 16.13
C GLN A 181 -3.54 33.35 17.38
N ASN A 182 -4.24 33.27 18.53
CA ASN A 182 -3.71 32.58 19.70
C ASN A 182 -3.62 31.06 19.47
N TYR A 183 -4.55 30.45 18.74
CA TYR A 183 -4.45 29.04 18.32
C TYR A 183 -3.27 28.81 17.38
N ILE A 184 -3.07 29.68 16.38
CA ILE A 184 -1.91 29.62 15.49
C ILE A 184 -0.62 29.67 16.32
N ARG A 185 -0.52 30.62 17.25
CA ARG A 185 0.66 30.75 18.14
C ARG A 185 0.87 29.50 18.99
N TYR A 186 -0.21 28.92 19.51
CA TYR A 186 -0.18 27.69 20.29
C TYR A 186 0.44 26.55 19.50
N TYR A 187 -0.12 26.19 18.34
CA TYR A 187 0.39 25.03 17.59
C TYR A 187 1.79 25.30 16.99
N GLN A 188 2.09 26.54 16.57
CA GLN A 188 3.44 26.91 16.10
C GLN A 188 4.49 26.80 17.23
N THR A 189 4.11 27.13 18.46
CA THR A 189 4.98 26.93 19.63
C THR A 189 5.28 25.44 19.81
N GLN A 190 4.27 24.58 19.73
CA GLN A 190 4.44 23.12 19.81
C GLN A 190 5.34 22.58 18.70
N LEU A 191 5.14 22.99 17.44
CA LEU A 191 6.01 22.58 16.34
C LEU A 191 7.45 23.05 16.52
N ASN A 192 7.67 24.26 17.06
CA ASN A 192 9.00 24.77 17.37
C ASN A 192 9.67 23.97 18.51
N GLU A 193 8.92 23.59 19.55
CA GLU A 193 9.41 22.71 20.62
C GLU A 193 9.89 21.36 20.05
N LEU A 194 9.01 20.69 19.29
CA LEU A 194 9.32 19.40 18.66
C LEU A 194 10.52 19.52 17.71
N SER A 195 10.56 20.57 16.89
CA SER A 195 11.63 20.78 15.90
C SER A 195 12.97 21.11 16.56
N THR A 196 12.96 21.94 17.61
CA THR A 196 14.18 22.30 18.36
C THR A 196 14.75 21.09 19.08
N GLN A 197 13.89 20.34 19.77
CA GLN A 197 14.31 19.23 20.61
C GLN A 197 14.70 17.99 19.78
N TYR A 198 13.97 17.73 18.70
CA TYR A 198 14.09 16.46 17.98
C TYR A 198 14.58 16.56 16.55
N GLN A 199 14.54 17.72 15.88
CA GLN A 199 14.97 17.86 14.47
C GLN A 199 14.56 16.64 13.61
N PRO A 200 13.25 16.34 13.51
CA PRO A 200 12.78 15.08 12.91
C PRO A 200 13.10 15.02 11.42
N ASP A 201 13.26 13.80 10.90
CA ASP A 201 13.42 13.55 9.47
C ASP A 201 12.10 13.72 8.71
N LEU A 202 10.96 13.48 9.38
CA LEU A 202 9.62 13.54 8.81
C LEU A 202 8.61 14.14 9.80
N ILE A 203 7.75 15.04 9.33
CA ILE A 203 6.52 15.45 10.03
C ILE A 203 5.31 14.95 9.23
N TRP A 204 4.44 14.22 9.89
CA TRP A 204 3.21 13.68 9.33
C TRP A 204 2.04 14.51 9.89
N PHE A 205 1.57 15.49 9.12
CA PHE A 205 0.42 16.31 9.50
C PHE A 205 -0.90 15.61 9.26
N ASP A 206 -1.93 16.02 9.98
CA ASP A 206 -3.28 15.52 9.79
C ASP A 206 -4.33 16.57 10.15
N GLY A 207 -5.55 16.38 9.65
CA GLY A 207 -6.67 17.30 9.93
C GLY A 207 -6.63 18.61 9.16
N ASP A 208 -5.94 18.66 8.02
CA ASP A 208 -5.82 19.89 7.21
C ASP A 208 -7.13 20.30 6.51
N TRP A 209 -8.11 19.41 6.45
CA TRP A 209 -9.41 19.62 5.81
C TRP A 209 -10.34 20.61 6.53
N GLU A 210 -10.11 20.95 7.81
CA GLU A 210 -11.01 21.83 8.58
C GLU A 210 -10.83 23.33 8.23
N HIS A 211 -9.68 23.73 7.70
CA HIS A 211 -9.37 25.12 7.36
C HIS A 211 -8.53 25.26 6.09
N SER A 212 -8.52 26.46 5.50
CA SER A 212 -7.71 26.73 4.31
C SER A 212 -6.21 26.80 4.61
N SER A 213 -5.37 26.67 3.58
CA SER A 213 -3.91 26.85 3.70
C SER A 213 -3.53 28.19 4.33
N GLU A 214 -4.28 29.25 4.05
CA GLU A 214 -4.06 30.60 4.56
C GLU A 214 -4.45 30.71 6.03
N GLU A 215 -5.61 30.15 6.40
CA GLU A 215 -6.09 30.11 7.79
C GLU A 215 -5.11 29.34 8.66
N TRP A 216 -4.60 28.22 8.16
CA TRP A 216 -3.56 27.45 8.82
C TRP A 216 -2.18 28.11 8.84
N GLN A 217 -1.92 29.13 8.01
CA GLN A 217 -0.56 29.66 7.78
C GLN A 217 0.45 28.59 7.34
N ALA A 218 -0.01 27.62 6.54
CA ALA A 218 0.76 26.43 6.15
C ALA A 218 2.15 26.75 5.57
N SER A 219 2.25 27.81 4.76
CA SER A 219 3.53 28.26 4.18
C SER A 219 4.55 28.73 5.25
N GLU A 220 4.09 29.47 6.26
CA GLU A 220 4.96 29.91 7.37
C GLU A 220 5.30 28.72 8.28
N THR A 221 4.37 27.79 8.49
CA THR A 221 4.65 26.51 9.18
C THR A 221 5.79 25.76 8.50
N LEU A 222 5.70 25.53 7.19
CA LEU A 222 6.74 24.84 6.43
C LEU A 222 8.08 25.57 6.54
N LYS A 223 8.08 26.90 6.38
CA LYS A 223 9.28 27.73 6.52
C LYS A 223 9.89 27.62 7.91
N ASN A 224 9.07 27.57 8.96
CA ASN A 224 9.53 27.41 10.34
C ASN A 224 10.18 26.05 10.56
N LEU A 225 9.55 24.95 10.12
CA LEU A 225 10.11 23.61 10.24
C LEU A 225 11.48 23.51 9.53
N ARG A 226 11.58 24.09 8.33
CA ARG A 226 12.81 24.10 7.53
C ARG A 226 13.97 24.93 8.13
N LYS A 227 13.71 25.79 9.12
CA LYS A 227 14.79 26.47 9.88
C LYS A 227 15.56 25.50 10.78
N PHE A 228 14.89 24.44 11.27
CA PHE A 228 15.48 23.47 12.17
C PHE A 228 16.06 22.26 11.42
N ASN A 229 15.37 21.81 10.38
CA ASN A 229 15.86 20.79 9.46
C ASN A 229 15.45 21.14 8.03
N SER A 230 16.41 21.62 7.23
CA SER A 230 16.15 22.00 5.83
C SER A 230 15.75 20.82 4.94
N GLU A 231 16.00 19.58 5.38
CA GLU A 231 15.67 18.34 4.67
C GLU A 231 14.43 17.62 5.25
N VAL A 232 13.67 18.25 6.18
CA VAL A 232 12.47 17.61 6.76
C VAL A 232 11.43 17.26 5.70
N ILE A 233 10.96 16.01 5.70
CA ILE A 233 9.91 15.50 4.81
C ILE A 233 8.54 15.77 5.42
N ILE A 234 7.60 16.27 4.62
CA ILE A 234 6.23 16.60 4.99
C ILE A 234 5.27 15.80 4.12
N ASN A 235 4.22 15.22 4.70
CA ASN A 235 3.17 14.56 3.92
C ASN A 235 2.26 15.57 3.22
N SER A 236 1.38 15.10 2.31
CA SER A 236 0.46 15.96 1.56
C SER A 236 -0.53 16.76 2.42
N ARG A 237 -0.72 16.41 3.69
CA ARG A 237 -1.74 16.97 4.61
C ARG A 237 -1.29 18.24 5.33
N LEU A 238 -0.58 19.11 4.62
CA LEU A 238 -0.34 20.50 5.01
C LEU A 238 -0.86 21.40 3.88
N ASN A 239 -2.12 21.20 3.46
CA ASN A 239 -2.81 21.96 2.41
C ASN A 239 -1.98 22.25 1.14
N ASN A 240 -1.48 21.20 0.49
CA ASN A 240 -0.65 21.25 -0.74
C ASN A 240 0.84 21.61 -0.56
N HIS A 241 1.34 21.70 0.68
CA HIS A 241 2.77 21.98 0.97
C HIS A 241 3.60 20.71 1.27
N GLY A 242 3.11 19.54 0.87
CA GLY A 242 3.73 18.23 1.13
C GLY A 242 4.64 17.72 0.02
N ASP A 243 5.53 16.78 0.37
CA ASP A 243 6.50 16.14 -0.53
C ASP A 243 6.03 14.79 -1.10
N TYR A 244 4.99 14.17 -0.50
CA TYR A 244 4.47 12.86 -0.91
C TYR A 244 2.97 12.70 -0.62
N GLU A 245 2.29 11.83 -1.37
CA GLU A 245 0.86 11.51 -1.17
C GLU A 245 0.65 10.44 -0.09
N THR A 246 -0.47 10.53 0.63
CA THR A 246 -0.83 9.59 1.72
C THR A 246 -2.17 8.88 1.47
N PRO A 247 -2.26 7.90 0.56
CA PRO A 247 -3.41 7.00 0.55
C PRO A 247 -3.56 6.33 1.92
N GLU A 248 -4.79 6.20 2.39
CA GLU A 248 -5.10 5.69 3.73
C GLU A 248 -6.11 4.55 3.67
N GLN A 249 -5.79 3.43 4.33
CA GLN A 249 -6.59 2.17 4.42
C GLN A 249 -6.89 1.46 3.09
N GLY A 250 -7.20 2.18 2.03
CA GLY A 250 -7.41 1.64 0.69
C GLY A 250 -6.08 1.40 -0.01
N ILE A 251 -5.69 0.15 -0.21
CA ILE A 251 -4.57 -0.16 -1.10
C ILE A 251 -4.92 0.37 -2.50
N PRO A 252 -4.09 1.23 -3.11
CA PRO A 252 -4.35 1.71 -4.46
C PRO A 252 -4.48 0.55 -5.45
N VAL A 253 -5.56 0.53 -6.23
CA VAL A 253 -5.70 -0.42 -7.35
C VAL A 253 -4.71 -0.07 -8.45
N ILE A 254 -4.54 1.22 -8.70
CA ILE A 254 -3.56 1.77 -9.64
C ILE A 254 -2.49 2.53 -8.86
N SER A 255 -1.28 2.59 -9.41
CA SER A 255 -0.20 3.40 -8.85
C SER A 255 -0.67 4.85 -8.67
N PRO A 256 -0.49 5.45 -7.48
CA PRO A 256 -0.67 6.88 -7.29
C PRO A 256 0.14 7.71 -8.30
N GLN A 257 -0.37 8.89 -8.64
CA GLN A 257 0.25 9.77 -9.63
C GLN A 257 1.54 10.43 -9.11
N SER A 258 1.59 10.70 -7.79
CA SER A 258 2.80 11.22 -7.19
C SER A 258 3.94 10.21 -7.26
N LYS A 259 5.14 10.69 -7.59
CA LYS A 259 6.37 9.88 -7.58
C LYS A 259 6.64 9.28 -6.19
N TYR A 260 6.34 10.04 -5.14
CA TYR A 260 6.49 9.61 -3.76
C TYR A 260 5.12 9.52 -3.11
N TRP A 261 4.85 8.38 -2.49
CA TRP A 261 3.62 8.14 -1.78
C TRP A 261 3.83 7.07 -0.71
N GLU A 262 2.97 7.09 0.31
CA GLU A 262 3.01 6.17 1.43
C GLU A 262 1.60 5.75 1.81
N LEU A 263 1.35 4.44 1.81
CA LEU A 263 0.11 3.89 2.34
C LEU A 263 0.23 3.79 3.87
N CYS A 264 -0.58 4.56 4.59
CA CYS A 264 -0.79 4.32 6.01
C CYS A 264 -1.90 3.27 6.19
N TYR A 265 -1.62 2.27 7.04
CA TYR A 265 -2.40 1.03 7.08
C TYR A 265 -2.44 0.43 8.48
N THR A 266 -3.62 0.03 8.94
CA THR A 266 -3.79 -0.61 10.26
C THR A 266 -3.65 -2.13 10.17
N MET A 267 -3.28 -2.76 11.28
CA MET A 267 -3.25 -4.23 11.36
C MET A 267 -4.64 -4.85 11.50
N ASN A 268 -5.53 -4.20 12.25
CA ASN A 268 -6.96 -4.51 12.37
C ASN A 268 -7.79 -3.35 11.78
N ASP A 269 -8.98 -3.04 12.29
CA ASP A 269 -9.85 -1.98 11.80
C ASP A 269 -9.68 -0.66 12.59
N SER A 270 -8.68 -0.58 13.48
CA SER A 270 -8.44 0.55 14.39
C SER A 270 -7.00 1.07 14.34
N TRP A 271 -6.81 2.39 14.49
CA TRP A 271 -5.48 2.99 14.70
C TRP A 271 -5.06 2.90 16.18
N GLY A 272 -5.86 3.47 17.10
CA GLY A 272 -5.64 3.30 18.53
C GLY A 272 -5.93 1.87 19.00
N PHE A 273 -5.41 1.51 20.18
CA PHE A 273 -5.74 0.25 20.85
C PHE A 273 -7.26 0.13 21.07
N GLN A 274 -7.88 -0.90 20.48
CA GLN A 274 -9.27 -1.28 20.75
C GLN A 274 -9.34 -2.76 21.15
N PRO A 275 -9.71 -3.09 22.41
CA PRO A 275 -9.64 -4.45 22.94
C PRO A 275 -10.66 -5.42 22.32
N PHE A 276 -11.70 -4.89 21.65
CA PHE A 276 -12.75 -5.69 21.01
C PHE A 276 -12.55 -5.83 19.49
N ASP A 277 -11.59 -5.13 18.92
CA ASP A 277 -11.24 -5.24 17.50
C ASP A 277 -10.22 -6.36 17.31
N HIS A 278 -10.75 -7.56 17.09
CA HIS A 278 -9.98 -8.77 16.80
C HIS A 278 -9.84 -9.06 15.30
N HIS A 279 -10.27 -8.14 14.43
CA HIS A 279 -10.29 -8.34 12.98
C HIS A 279 -8.92 -8.07 12.35
N TYR A 280 -7.89 -8.75 12.87
CA TYR A 280 -6.52 -8.62 12.40
C TYR A 280 -6.33 -9.23 11.01
N LYS A 281 -5.64 -8.49 10.16
CA LYS A 281 -5.05 -9.00 8.93
C LYS A 281 -3.96 -10.00 9.28
N THR A 282 -3.86 -11.07 8.49
CA THR A 282 -2.79 -12.06 8.71
C THR A 282 -1.43 -11.51 8.30
N PRO A 283 -0.31 -12.05 8.83
CA PRO A 283 1.03 -11.70 8.36
C PRO A 283 1.20 -11.84 6.83
N ASN A 284 0.60 -12.87 6.24
CA ASN A 284 0.61 -13.10 4.80
C ASN A 284 -0.03 -11.93 4.03
N MET A 285 -1.22 -11.48 4.47
CA MET A 285 -1.90 -10.33 3.86
C MET A 285 -1.02 -9.08 3.91
N LEU A 286 -0.38 -8.82 5.04
CA LEU A 286 0.46 -7.63 5.24
C LEU A 286 1.77 -7.67 4.44
N ILE A 287 2.42 -8.83 4.32
CA ILE A 287 3.60 -9.01 3.46
C ILE A 287 3.23 -8.84 1.98
N ARG A 288 2.07 -9.36 1.55
CA ARG A 288 1.56 -9.15 0.19
C ARG A 288 1.15 -7.71 -0.09
N THR A 289 0.65 -6.99 0.92
CA THR A 289 0.43 -5.53 0.85
C THR A 289 1.75 -4.79 0.68
N LEU A 290 2.79 -5.15 1.43
CA LEU A 290 4.12 -4.57 1.28
C LEU A 290 4.68 -4.82 -0.14
N ALA A 291 4.56 -6.04 -0.67
CA ALA A 291 4.97 -6.34 -2.05
C ALA A 291 4.17 -5.54 -3.09
N ASP A 292 2.88 -5.32 -2.87
CA ASP A 292 2.02 -4.51 -3.75
C ASP A 292 2.48 -3.05 -3.77
N VAL A 293 2.69 -2.48 -2.59
CA VAL A 293 3.17 -1.10 -2.40
C VAL A 293 4.55 -0.90 -3.05
N ILE A 294 5.48 -1.82 -2.81
CA ILE A 294 6.81 -1.79 -3.45
C ILE A 294 6.69 -1.87 -4.96
N SER A 295 5.80 -2.73 -5.48
CA SER A 295 5.62 -2.90 -6.93
C SER A 295 5.12 -1.64 -7.64
N MET A 296 4.35 -0.82 -6.92
CA MET A 296 3.87 0.49 -7.34
C MET A 296 4.81 1.64 -6.91
N GLY A 297 5.97 1.33 -6.33
CA GLY A 297 7.03 2.28 -6.02
C GLY A 297 6.87 3.07 -4.72
N GLY A 298 5.86 2.76 -3.89
CA GLY A 298 5.56 3.48 -2.65
C GLY A 298 6.22 2.92 -1.40
N ASN A 299 5.82 3.47 -0.26
CA ASN A 299 6.15 3.01 1.08
C ASN A 299 4.91 2.53 1.84
N LEU A 300 5.08 1.55 2.72
CA LEU A 300 4.04 1.11 3.65
C LEU A 300 4.38 1.65 5.04
N LEU A 301 3.47 2.41 5.63
CA LEU A 301 3.50 2.84 7.02
C LEU A 301 2.47 2.02 7.81
N LEU A 302 2.93 0.94 8.44
CA LEU A 302 2.07 -0.01 9.14
C LEU A 302 1.91 0.40 10.60
N ASP A 303 0.66 0.51 11.05
CA ASP A 303 0.34 1.01 12.37
C ASP A 303 0.38 -0.06 13.48
N ILE A 304 0.75 0.40 14.69
CA ILE A 304 0.52 -0.29 15.95
C ILE A 304 -0.22 0.64 16.93
N GLY A 305 -1.09 0.05 17.73
CA GLY A 305 -1.84 0.71 18.80
C GLY A 305 -1.47 0.12 20.17
N PRO A 306 -0.49 0.71 20.89
CA PRO A 306 -0.10 0.24 22.22
C PRO A 306 -1.18 0.50 23.28
N LYS A 307 -1.19 -0.31 24.34
CA LYS A 307 -2.09 -0.18 25.50
C LYS A 307 -1.69 1.00 26.38
N ALA A 308 -2.58 1.47 27.25
CA ALA A 308 -2.32 2.59 28.16
C ALA A 308 -1.13 2.40 29.12
N ASP A 309 -0.77 1.15 29.43
CA ASP A 309 0.40 0.84 30.25
C ASP A 309 1.72 0.89 29.45
N GLY A 310 1.66 1.00 28.12
CA GLY A 310 2.82 1.01 27.22
C GLY A 310 3.24 -0.36 26.68
N THR A 311 2.47 -1.43 26.95
CA THR A 311 2.67 -2.73 26.27
C THR A 311 2.04 -2.72 24.88
N ILE A 312 2.66 -3.42 23.92
CA ILE A 312 2.11 -3.63 22.58
C ILE A 312 1.32 -4.95 22.59
N PRO A 313 0.09 -5.00 22.03
CA PRO A 313 -0.68 -6.24 21.90
C PRO A 313 0.11 -7.39 21.22
N ASP A 314 -0.09 -8.62 21.69
CA ASP A 314 0.66 -9.79 21.23
C ASP A 314 0.45 -10.09 19.75
N GLU A 315 -0.75 -9.82 19.23
CA GLU A 315 -1.09 -9.92 17.82
C GLU A 315 -0.20 -9.01 16.97
N GLN A 316 -0.06 -7.75 17.38
CA GLN A 316 0.78 -6.77 16.70
C GLN A 316 2.27 -7.17 16.78
N VAL A 317 2.73 -7.67 17.94
CA VAL A 317 4.10 -8.19 18.10
C VAL A 317 4.38 -9.35 17.15
N LYS A 318 3.48 -10.33 17.04
CA LYS A 318 3.61 -11.49 16.14
C LYS A 318 3.66 -11.07 14.67
N ILE A 319 2.86 -10.09 14.29
CA ILE A 319 2.88 -9.50 12.93
C ILE A 319 4.23 -8.85 12.65
N LEU A 320 4.73 -8.00 13.54
CA LEU A 320 6.03 -7.34 13.36
C LEU A 320 7.20 -8.34 13.31
N GLN A 321 7.15 -9.40 14.11
CA GLN A 321 8.14 -10.49 14.05
C GLN A 321 8.06 -11.26 12.72
N SER A 322 6.86 -11.49 12.19
CA SER A 322 6.66 -12.17 10.90
C SER A 322 7.15 -11.31 9.73
N LEU A 323 6.93 -10.00 9.79
CA LEU A 323 7.56 -9.05 8.87
C LEU A 323 9.08 -9.13 8.98
N GLY A 324 9.63 -9.12 10.21
CA GLY A 324 11.06 -9.24 10.47
C GLY A 324 11.71 -10.48 9.85
N ARG A 325 11.03 -11.63 9.94
CA ARG A 325 11.44 -12.88 9.28
C ARG A 325 11.58 -12.69 7.77
N TRP A 326 10.57 -12.10 7.13
CA TRP A 326 10.52 -11.94 5.68
C TRP A 326 11.50 -10.85 5.19
N THR A 327 11.51 -9.69 5.84
CA THR A 327 12.37 -8.55 5.48
C THR A 327 13.86 -8.86 5.66
N SER A 328 14.22 -9.65 6.68
CA SER A 328 15.60 -10.10 6.88
C SER A 328 16.07 -11.11 5.84
N LYS A 329 15.14 -11.89 5.26
CA LYS A 329 15.44 -12.87 4.20
C LYS A 329 15.58 -12.22 2.83
N TYR A 330 14.86 -11.12 2.58
CA TYR A 330 14.76 -10.48 1.26
C TYR A 330 15.13 -8.97 1.22
N PRO A 331 16.18 -8.50 1.92
CA PRO A 331 16.43 -7.06 2.04
C PRO A 331 16.72 -6.39 0.68
N GLU A 332 17.41 -7.08 -0.23
CA GLU A 332 17.79 -6.56 -1.56
C GLU A 332 16.57 -6.29 -2.47
N ALA A 333 15.50 -7.06 -2.29
CA ALA A 333 14.27 -6.90 -3.08
C ALA A 333 13.35 -5.80 -2.51
N ILE A 334 13.60 -5.38 -1.27
CA ILE A 334 12.77 -4.40 -0.57
C ILE A 334 13.45 -3.04 -0.66
N TYR A 335 14.57 -2.87 0.03
CA TYR A 335 15.16 -1.56 0.27
C TYR A 335 15.90 -1.04 -0.96
N GLY A 336 15.75 0.25 -1.24
CA GLY A 336 16.38 0.88 -2.41
C GLY A 336 15.75 0.50 -3.76
N THR A 337 14.70 -0.32 -3.78
CA THR A 337 14.05 -0.71 -5.04
C THR A 337 13.17 0.40 -5.63
N ARG A 338 12.85 0.26 -6.91
CA ARG A 338 11.98 1.12 -7.69
C ARG A 338 10.80 0.30 -8.23
N ARG A 339 9.81 1.03 -8.75
CA ARG A 339 8.61 0.44 -9.38
C ARG A 339 9.02 -0.67 -10.35
N GLY A 340 8.30 -1.78 -10.32
CA GLY A 340 8.56 -2.93 -11.18
C GLY A 340 7.96 -2.81 -12.57
N LEU A 341 7.83 -3.97 -13.20
CA LEU A 341 7.24 -4.11 -14.52
C LEU A 341 5.74 -3.76 -14.51
N PRO A 342 5.23 -3.15 -15.60
CA PRO A 342 3.80 -3.06 -15.86
C PRO A 342 3.14 -4.44 -15.92
N PHE A 343 1.84 -4.48 -15.60
CA PHE A 343 1.06 -5.73 -15.56
C PHE A 343 1.01 -6.47 -16.91
N GLU A 344 1.02 -5.74 -18.02
CA GLU A 344 1.09 -6.30 -19.38
C GLU A 344 2.39 -7.06 -19.66
N ASN A 345 3.50 -6.66 -19.02
CA ASN A 345 4.79 -7.34 -19.09
C ASN A 345 4.88 -8.51 -18.12
N TYR A 346 4.25 -8.43 -16.95
CA TYR A 346 4.25 -9.50 -15.95
C TYR A 346 2.94 -9.48 -15.15
N LYS A 347 2.18 -10.60 -15.19
CA LYS A 347 0.89 -10.75 -14.51
C LYS A 347 1.00 -10.99 -13.00
N GLY A 348 1.98 -10.35 -12.37
CA GLY A 348 2.24 -10.42 -10.94
C GLY A 348 2.94 -9.16 -10.45
N LYS A 349 3.43 -9.19 -9.22
CA LYS A 349 4.11 -8.05 -8.59
C LYS A 349 5.61 -8.14 -8.79
N SER A 350 6.26 -7.03 -9.11
CA SER A 350 7.72 -6.98 -9.24
C SER A 350 8.31 -5.64 -8.79
N SER A 351 9.62 -5.57 -8.59
CA SER A 351 10.36 -4.32 -8.36
C SER A 351 11.72 -4.37 -9.07
N MET A 352 12.32 -3.21 -9.32
CA MET A 352 13.67 -3.14 -9.87
C MET A 352 14.68 -2.63 -8.84
N SER A 353 15.94 -3.05 -8.93
CA SER A 353 17.02 -2.38 -8.20
C SER A 353 17.15 -0.92 -8.65
N LYS A 354 17.79 -0.10 -7.82
CA LYS A 354 18.01 1.33 -8.07
C LYS A 354 18.74 1.63 -9.37
N ASP A 355 19.69 0.78 -9.75
CA ASP A 355 20.46 0.85 -11.00
C ASP A 355 19.77 0.14 -12.18
N GLY A 356 18.57 -0.42 -11.95
CA GLY A 356 17.78 -1.17 -12.94
C GLY A 356 18.42 -2.46 -13.44
N LYS A 357 19.51 -2.94 -12.82
CA LYS A 357 20.22 -4.16 -13.24
C LYS A 357 19.69 -5.45 -12.61
N LYS A 358 18.76 -5.34 -11.66
CA LYS A 358 18.07 -6.48 -11.08
C LYS A 358 16.57 -6.28 -11.15
N LEU A 359 15.86 -7.34 -11.52
CA LEU A 359 14.41 -7.44 -11.42
C LEU A 359 14.06 -8.47 -10.35
N PHE A 360 13.20 -8.08 -9.41
CA PHE A 360 12.68 -8.95 -8.36
C PHE A 360 11.22 -9.27 -8.64
N LEU A 361 10.86 -10.54 -8.72
CA LEU A 361 9.47 -11.00 -8.82
C LEU A 361 8.98 -11.49 -7.47
N TYR A 362 7.78 -11.09 -7.08
CA TYR A 362 7.10 -11.56 -5.87
C TYR A 362 6.08 -12.62 -6.26
N LEU A 363 6.36 -13.88 -5.90
CA LEU A 363 5.45 -14.99 -6.14
C LEU A 363 4.56 -15.20 -4.93
N GLU A 364 3.25 -15.04 -5.12
CA GLU A 364 2.20 -15.27 -4.12
C GLU A 364 1.69 -16.72 -4.16
N GLU A 365 2.26 -17.54 -5.04
CA GLU A 365 1.95 -18.93 -5.22
C GLU A 365 3.21 -19.78 -5.39
N ALA A 366 3.14 -21.03 -4.95
CA ALA A 366 4.07 -22.07 -5.35
C ALA A 366 3.66 -22.60 -6.72
N LYS A 367 4.47 -22.31 -7.74
CA LYS A 367 4.18 -22.64 -9.15
C LYS A 367 5.42 -23.11 -9.89
N ASP A 368 5.23 -23.74 -11.05
CA ASP A 368 6.33 -24.33 -11.82
C ASP A 368 7.06 -23.34 -12.72
N PHE A 369 6.36 -22.30 -13.17
CA PHE A 369 6.91 -21.32 -14.09
C PHE A 369 6.30 -19.94 -13.92
N ALA A 370 6.93 -18.92 -14.52
CA ALA A 370 6.40 -17.58 -14.68
C ALA A 370 6.79 -17.02 -16.05
N LYS A 371 5.96 -16.16 -16.63
CA LYS A 371 6.25 -15.52 -17.93
C LYS A 371 6.40 -14.02 -17.80
N ILE A 372 7.38 -13.47 -18.51
CA ILE A 372 7.62 -12.03 -18.65
C ILE A 372 7.67 -11.71 -20.13
N TYR A 373 7.11 -10.57 -20.53
CA TYR A 373 6.96 -10.21 -21.93
C TYR A 373 7.68 -8.90 -22.27
N GLY A 374 8.25 -8.84 -23.47
CA GLY A 374 8.78 -7.60 -24.04
C GLY A 374 10.01 -7.01 -23.33
N LEU A 375 10.94 -7.85 -22.85
CA LEU A 375 12.23 -7.37 -22.33
C LEU A 375 13.19 -7.01 -23.48
N ASP A 376 14.00 -5.97 -23.33
CA ASP A 376 15.03 -5.59 -24.32
C ASP A 376 16.28 -6.47 -24.25
N SER A 377 16.48 -7.16 -23.13
CA SER A 377 17.66 -7.93 -22.79
C SER A 377 17.26 -9.17 -22.01
N ILE A 378 18.10 -10.20 -22.11
CA ILE A 378 17.92 -11.48 -21.43
C ILE A 378 18.70 -11.40 -20.12
N PRO A 379 18.18 -11.96 -19.00
CA PRO A 379 18.94 -12.04 -17.76
C PRO A 379 20.24 -12.82 -17.94
N THR A 380 21.31 -12.39 -17.27
CA THR A 380 22.55 -13.16 -17.18
C THR A 380 22.46 -14.26 -16.13
N THR A 381 21.69 -14.03 -15.07
CA THR A 381 21.42 -15.01 -14.03
C THR A 381 19.99 -14.89 -13.52
N ALA A 382 19.46 -16.00 -13.01
CA ALA A 382 18.18 -16.07 -12.34
C ALA A 382 18.32 -16.97 -11.10
N ARG A 383 17.78 -16.54 -9.96
CA ARG A 383 17.83 -17.33 -8.71
C ARG A 383 16.64 -17.08 -7.80
N ILE A 384 16.34 -18.03 -6.95
CA ILE A 384 15.43 -17.84 -5.82
C ILE A 384 16.22 -17.19 -4.68
N LEU A 385 15.82 -16.01 -4.23
CA LEU A 385 16.51 -15.36 -3.11
C LEU A 385 16.30 -16.17 -1.82
N GLY A 386 17.36 -16.26 -1.00
CA GLY A 386 17.31 -16.98 0.27
C GLY A 386 17.15 -18.51 0.15
N ASP A 387 17.22 -19.09 -1.06
CA ASP A 387 17.20 -20.54 -1.28
C ASP A 387 18.39 -20.97 -2.15
N SER A 388 19.37 -21.62 -1.51
CA SER A 388 20.58 -22.12 -2.18
C SER A 388 20.36 -23.36 -3.04
N LYS A 389 19.24 -24.06 -2.87
CA LYS A 389 18.93 -25.31 -3.60
C LYS A 389 18.01 -25.06 -4.79
N GLY A 390 17.12 -24.08 -4.66
CA GLY A 390 16.22 -23.63 -5.73
C GLY A 390 16.99 -23.16 -6.96
N LYS A 391 16.58 -23.61 -8.13
CA LYS A 391 17.15 -23.21 -9.42
C LYS A 391 16.09 -22.55 -10.27
N VAL A 392 16.48 -21.51 -10.99
CA VAL A 392 15.64 -20.85 -11.99
C VAL A 392 16.29 -21.05 -13.34
N GLN A 393 15.67 -21.89 -14.16
CA GLN A 393 16.03 -22.00 -15.58
C GLN A 393 15.17 -21.02 -16.36
N PHE A 394 15.68 -20.51 -17.47
CA PHE A 394 14.88 -19.62 -18.31
C PHE A 394 15.18 -19.78 -19.79
N THR A 395 14.15 -19.53 -20.59
CA THR A 395 14.21 -19.51 -22.05
C THR A 395 13.61 -18.22 -22.56
N SER A 396 14.21 -17.63 -23.59
CA SER A 396 13.74 -16.40 -24.22
C SER A 396 13.51 -16.57 -25.71
N ASP A 397 12.54 -15.84 -26.26
CA ASP A 397 12.34 -15.71 -27.70
C ASP A 397 12.94 -14.39 -28.27
N HIS A 398 12.83 -14.21 -29.59
CA HIS A 398 13.29 -12.99 -30.28
C HIS A 398 12.44 -11.75 -29.96
N ASN A 399 11.22 -11.93 -29.45
CA ASN A 399 10.33 -10.87 -29.01
C ASN A 399 10.66 -10.37 -27.59
N GLY A 400 11.61 -11.01 -26.90
CA GLY A 400 11.95 -10.66 -25.52
C GLY A 400 10.96 -11.24 -24.52
N ASN A 401 10.20 -12.27 -24.89
CA ASN A 401 9.37 -13.02 -23.97
C ASN A 401 10.24 -14.07 -23.28
N LEU A 402 10.16 -14.11 -21.96
CA LEU A 402 10.94 -14.98 -21.08
C LEU A 402 9.99 -15.93 -20.36
N THR A 403 10.30 -17.22 -20.34
CA THR A 403 9.68 -18.20 -19.43
C THR A 403 10.71 -18.63 -18.40
N LEU A 404 10.40 -18.43 -17.12
CA LEU A 404 11.18 -18.88 -15.98
C LEU A 404 10.61 -20.21 -15.51
N HIS A 405 11.46 -21.21 -15.25
CA HIS A 405 11.08 -22.50 -14.67
C HIS A 405 11.74 -22.67 -13.30
N PHE A 406 10.92 -23.02 -12.30
CA PHE A 406 11.32 -23.15 -10.91
C PHE A 406 11.55 -24.61 -10.56
N LEU A 407 12.78 -24.97 -10.22
CA LEU A 407 13.19 -26.35 -9.95
C LEU A 407 13.75 -26.47 -8.54
N ASN A 408 13.29 -27.48 -7.78
CA ASN A 408 13.71 -27.73 -6.40
C ASN A 408 13.55 -26.51 -5.47
N THR A 409 12.56 -25.67 -5.75
CA THR A 409 12.33 -24.41 -5.04
C THR A 409 11.63 -24.63 -3.71
N SER A 410 12.19 -24.09 -2.64
CA SER A 410 11.53 -23.97 -1.34
C SER A 410 10.77 -22.65 -1.28
N PHE A 411 9.50 -22.68 -1.69
CA PHE A 411 8.64 -21.50 -1.65
C PHE A 411 8.45 -21.00 -0.21
N ASP A 412 8.55 -19.69 -0.04
CA ASP A 412 8.26 -19.02 1.22
C ASP A 412 6.76 -19.13 1.55
N GLN A 413 6.44 -19.27 2.83
CA GLN A 413 5.06 -19.38 3.31
C GLN A 413 4.23 -18.12 3.04
N ASP A 414 4.87 -16.97 2.81
CA ASP A 414 4.19 -15.70 2.58
C ASP A 414 4.35 -15.24 1.12
N VAL A 415 5.56 -14.84 0.74
CA VAL A 415 5.88 -14.41 -0.63
C VAL A 415 7.31 -14.86 -0.96
N THR A 416 7.46 -15.61 -2.06
CA THR A 416 8.77 -16.04 -2.55
C THR A 416 9.33 -14.96 -3.48
N VAL A 417 10.64 -14.69 -3.39
CA VAL A 417 11.29 -13.69 -4.25
C VAL A 417 12.24 -14.35 -5.25
N VAL A 418 12.05 -14.04 -6.52
CA VAL A 418 12.95 -14.43 -7.63
C VAL A 418 13.75 -13.21 -8.05
N GLU A 419 15.06 -13.33 -8.15
CA GLU A 419 15.94 -12.28 -8.70
C GLU A 419 16.40 -12.68 -10.10
N LEU A 420 16.26 -11.76 -11.05
CA LEU A 420 16.90 -11.79 -12.36
C LEU A 420 17.94 -10.68 -12.42
N SER A 421 19.16 -11.00 -12.82
CA SER A 421 20.24 -10.00 -13.00
C SER A 421 20.53 -9.75 -14.47
N PHE A 422 20.91 -8.52 -14.80
CA PHE A 422 21.22 -8.06 -16.16
C PHE A 422 22.57 -7.32 -16.15
N ASP A 423 23.30 -7.35 -17.27
CA ASP A 423 24.60 -6.66 -17.39
C ASP A 423 24.46 -5.13 -17.42
N LYS A 424 23.31 -4.67 -17.91
CA LYS A 424 22.93 -3.26 -18.05
C LYS A 424 21.55 -3.03 -17.44
N GLU A 425 21.18 -1.76 -17.30
CA GLU A 425 19.83 -1.37 -16.91
C GLU A 425 18.80 -2.01 -17.85
N LEU A 426 17.79 -2.67 -17.27
CA LEU A 426 16.72 -3.33 -17.99
C LEU A 426 15.80 -2.30 -18.64
N MET A 427 15.65 -2.40 -19.96
CA MET A 427 14.66 -1.63 -20.70
C MET A 427 13.56 -2.56 -21.24
N LEU A 428 12.38 -1.98 -21.48
CA LEU A 428 11.27 -2.68 -22.12
C LEU A 428 11.21 -2.35 -23.61
N LYS A 429 10.77 -3.33 -24.41
CA LYS A 429 10.52 -3.10 -25.83
C LYS A 429 9.34 -2.12 -26.01
N PRO A 430 9.34 -1.31 -27.08
CA PRO A 430 8.27 -0.34 -27.33
C PRO A 430 6.87 -0.96 -27.52
N SER A 431 6.82 -2.24 -27.90
CA SER A 431 5.58 -2.99 -27.99
C SER A 431 5.81 -4.45 -27.60
N ILE A 432 4.82 -5.01 -26.89
CA ILE A 432 4.82 -6.42 -26.51
C ILE A 432 4.25 -7.22 -27.68
N LYS A 433 4.98 -8.24 -28.11
CA LYS A 433 4.53 -9.22 -29.11
C LYS A 433 4.43 -10.59 -28.46
N LYS A 434 3.21 -10.97 -28.09
CA LYS A 434 2.88 -12.31 -27.60
C LYS A 434 2.49 -13.21 -28.77
N ASP A 435 2.81 -14.49 -28.66
CA ASP A 435 2.26 -15.50 -29.57
C ASP A 435 0.73 -15.55 -29.42
N LYS A 436 0.04 -15.78 -30.53
CA LYS A 436 -1.41 -15.99 -30.58
C LYS A 436 -1.69 -17.41 -31.09
N PRO A 437 -1.41 -18.44 -30.27
CA PRO A 437 -1.58 -19.81 -30.70
C PRO A 437 -3.05 -20.11 -30.98
N THR A 438 -3.31 -20.92 -32.00
CA THR A 438 -4.67 -21.42 -32.27
C THR A 438 -5.07 -22.45 -31.22
N LEU A 439 -6.38 -22.68 -31.04
CA LEU A 439 -6.85 -23.76 -30.15
C LEU A 439 -6.26 -25.13 -30.53
N LYS A 440 -6.10 -25.41 -31.82
CA LYS A 440 -5.42 -26.62 -32.29
C LYS A 440 -3.99 -26.70 -31.76
N THR A 441 -3.23 -25.61 -31.88
CA THR A 441 -1.85 -25.55 -31.38
C THR A 441 -1.81 -25.77 -29.85
N LEU A 442 -2.71 -25.10 -29.11
CA LEU A 442 -2.79 -25.21 -27.65
C LEU A 442 -3.13 -26.63 -27.17
N THR A 443 -4.05 -27.29 -27.87
CA THR A 443 -4.43 -28.68 -27.55
C THR A 443 -3.35 -29.69 -27.94
N GLU A 444 -2.36 -29.32 -28.74
CA GLU A 444 -1.20 -30.17 -29.09
C GLU A 444 0.05 -29.86 -28.23
N TYR A 445 -0.01 -28.91 -27.29
CA TYR A 445 1.11 -28.63 -26.38
C TYR A 445 1.45 -29.85 -25.52
N PRO A 446 2.75 -30.20 -25.39
CA PRO A 446 3.15 -31.37 -24.60
C PRO A 446 2.94 -31.15 -23.10
N ASP A 447 3.18 -29.93 -22.60
CA ASP A 447 2.92 -29.56 -21.22
C ASP A 447 1.55 -28.91 -21.07
N THR A 448 0.65 -29.57 -20.33
CA THR A 448 -0.70 -29.09 -20.09
C THR A 448 -0.71 -27.78 -19.30
N ARG A 449 0.20 -27.56 -18.33
CA ARG A 449 0.20 -26.33 -17.53
C ARG A 449 0.50 -25.10 -18.38
N SER A 450 1.48 -25.21 -19.28
CA SER A 450 1.77 -24.20 -20.29
C SER A 450 0.57 -23.96 -21.21
N ALA A 451 -0.11 -25.02 -21.64
CA ALA A 451 -1.29 -24.91 -22.51
C ALA A 451 -2.44 -24.14 -21.83
N VAL A 452 -2.76 -24.50 -20.58
CA VAL A 452 -3.87 -23.87 -19.84
C VAL A 452 -3.56 -22.43 -19.44
N TYR A 453 -2.29 -22.11 -19.16
CA TYR A 453 -1.84 -20.74 -18.95
C TYR A 453 -2.03 -19.90 -20.22
N GLU A 454 -1.61 -20.41 -21.38
CA GLU A 454 -1.80 -19.69 -22.64
C GLU A 454 -3.29 -19.52 -22.98
N ILE A 455 -4.14 -20.53 -22.72
CA ILE A 455 -5.59 -20.40 -22.85
C ILE A 455 -6.10 -19.24 -21.98
N ALA A 456 -5.71 -19.20 -20.71
CA ALA A 456 -6.15 -18.16 -19.77
C ALA A 456 -5.64 -16.76 -20.18
N GLU A 457 -4.40 -16.63 -20.64
CA GLU A 457 -3.85 -15.39 -21.21
C GLU A 457 -4.66 -14.92 -22.43
N GLN A 458 -4.94 -15.81 -23.40
CA GLN A 458 -5.70 -15.43 -24.58
C GLN A 458 -7.09 -14.90 -24.21
N LEU A 459 -7.78 -15.57 -23.29
CA LEU A 459 -9.10 -15.13 -22.84
C LEU A 459 -9.05 -13.82 -22.05
N HIS A 460 -8.05 -13.63 -21.19
CA HIS A 460 -7.87 -12.39 -20.45
C HIS A 460 -7.67 -11.18 -21.37
N GLU A 461 -6.94 -11.35 -22.47
CA GLU A 461 -6.78 -10.31 -23.51
C GLU A 461 -8.03 -10.13 -24.39
N GLY A 462 -9.08 -10.95 -24.19
CA GLY A 462 -10.33 -10.91 -24.94
C GLY A 462 -10.29 -11.64 -26.29
N ASN A 463 -9.29 -12.49 -26.53
CA ASN A 463 -9.19 -13.26 -27.77
C ASN A 463 -10.16 -14.45 -27.74
N SER A 464 -11.02 -14.55 -28.75
CA SER A 464 -12.10 -15.54 -28.80
C SER A 464 -11.65 -16.89 -29.37
N ILE A 465 -10.68 -17.55 -28.71
CA ILE A 465 -10.08 -18.81 -29.20
C ILE A 465 -11.05 -20.01 -29.21
N PHE A 466 -12.17 -19.91 -28.48
CA PHE A 466 -13.22 -20.94 -28.43
C PHE A 466 -14.45 -20.64 -29.30
N THR A 467 -14.53 -19.49 -29.98
CA THR A 467 -15.66 -19.18 -30.86
C THR A 467 -15.72 -20.18 -32.01
N ASN A 468 -16.89 -20.81 -32.22
CA ASN A 468 -17.09 -21.86 -33.23
C ASN A 468 -16.13 -23.06 -33.09
N SER A 469 -15.54 -23.27 -31.92
CA SER A 469 -14.59 -24.36 -31.67
C SER A 469 -15.24 -25.73 -31.48
N GLY A 470 -16.55 -25.75 -31.18
CA GLY A 470 -17.25 -26.94 -30.72
C GLY A 470 -17.24 -27.13 -29.20
N LEU A 471 -16.66 -26.21 -28.42
CA LEU A 471 -16.85 -26.14 -26.97
C LEU A 471 -18.33 -25.82 -26.64
N THR A 472 -18.88 -26.52 -25.65
CA THR A 472 -20.22 -26.31 -25.08
C THR A 472 -20.12 -25.65 -23.71
N GLN A 473 -21.20 -25.04 -23.22
CA GLN A 473 -21.22 -24.31 -21.94
C GLN A 473 -20.83 -25.19 -20.74
N ASP A 474 -21.25 -26.45 -20.73
CA ASP A 474 -20.99 -27.42 -19.67
C ASP A 474 -19.78 -28.33 -19.97
N GLY A 475 -19.14 -28.15 -21.13
CA GLY A 475 -18.02 -28.96 -21.58
C GLY A 475 -18.39 -30.39 -21.98
N MET A 476 -19.68 -30.74 -21.98
CA MET A 476 -20.20 -32.05 -22.39
C MET A 476 -20.45 -32.10 -23.90
N ASP A 477 -20.28 -33.27 -24.51
CA ASP A 477 -20.46 -33.49 -25.95
C ASP A 477 -19.72 -32.49 -26.86
N MET A 478 -18.60 -31.93 -26.36
CA MET A 478 -17.79 -30.97 -27.09
C MET A 478 -17.24 -31.59 -28.39
N LYS A 479 -17.30 -30.81 -29.48
CA LYS A 479 -16.86 -31.22 -30.83
C LYS A 479 -15.57 -30.53 -31.24
N ILE A 480 -14.64 -30.36 -30.29
CA ILE A 480 -13.32 -29.79 -30.56
C ILE A 480 -12.54 -30.77 -31.45
N PRO A 481 -12.06 -30.36 -32.64
CA PRO A 481 -11.32 -31.24 -33.53
C PRO A 481 -10.05 -31.79 -32.87
N GLU A 482 -9.85 -33.10 -32.98
CA GLU A 482 -8.66 -33.78 -32.46
C GLU A 482 -7.72 -34.25 -33.57
N THR A 483 -6.44 -34.35 -33.24
CA THR A 483 -5.40 -34.96 -34.06
C THR A 483 -4.69 -36.06 -33.28
N SER A 484 -3.79 -36.79 -33.93
CA SER A 484 -2.92 -37.77 -33.26
C SER A 484 -1.96 -37.15 -32.23
N LYS A 485 -1.81 -35.81 -32.21
CA LYS A 485 -0.96 -35.07 -31.27
C LYS A 485 -1.75 -34.41 -30.14
N THR A 486 -3.07 -34.52 -30.14
CA THR A 486 -3.92 -33.87 -29.13
C THR A 486 -3.62 -34.40 -27.73
N ASN A 487 -3.26 -33.49 -26.84
CA ASN A 487 -3.06 -33.72 -25.42
C ASN A 487 -4.41 -33.87 -24.72
N LYS A 488 -4.72 -35.09 -24.30
CA LYS A 488 -5.98 -35.45 -23.64
C LYS A 488 -6.15 -34.80 -22.27
N GLU A 489 -5.07 -34.52 -21.55
CA GLU A 489 -5.16 -33.81 -20.27
C GLU A 489 -5.58 -32.35 -20.48
N THR A 490 -5.09 -31.71 -21.54
CA THR A 490 -5.51 -30.34 -21.90
C THR A 490 -6.99 -30.30 -22.27
N LEU A 491 -7.47 -31.24 -23.10
CA LEU A 491 -8.90 -31.33 -23.42
C LEU A 491 -9.76 -31.64 -22.19
N SER A 492 -9.30 -32.51 -21.29
CA SER A 492 -10.00 -32.80 -20.05
C SER A 492 -10.11 -31.57 -19.16
N TRP A 493 -9.06 -30.75 -19.06
CA TRP A 493 -9.10 -29.49 -18.33
C TRP A 493 -10.05 -28.48 -18.99
N ILE A 494 -10.05 -28.37 -20.32
CA ILE A 494 -10.97 -27.50 -21.07
C ILE A 494 -12.42 -27.89 -20.79
N SER A 495 -12.76 -29.17 -20.92
CA SER A 495 -14.11 -29.69 -20.64
C SER A 495 -14.51 -29.40 -19.20
N LYS A 496 -13.63 -29.70 -18.23
CA LYS A 496 -13.90 -29.46 -16.81
C LYS A 496 -14.17 -27.99 -16.49
N HIS A 497 -13.49 -27.06 -17.15
CA HIS A 497 -13.59 -25.63 -16.85
C HIS A 497 -14.39 -24.84 -17.90
N ALA A 498 -15.18 -25.52 -18.73
CA ALA A 498 -15.86 -24.93 -19.88
C ALA A 498 -16.67 -23.67 -19.56
N GLU A 499 -17.31 -23.60 -18.39
CA GLU A 499 -18.04 -22.42 -17.90
C GLU A 499 -17.21 -21.13 -17.92
N ALA A 500 -15.90 -21.20 -17.65
CA ALA A 500 -15.00 -20.05 -17.63
C ALA A 500 -14.32 -19.76 -18.99
N LEU A 501 -14.61 -20.57 -20.01
CA LEU A 501 -14.01 -20.52 -21.34
C LEU A 501 -15.05 -20.24 -22.44
N PHE A 502 -16.31 -20.64 -22.21
CA PHE A 502 -17.41 -20.54 -23.15
C PHE A 502 -18.07 -19.16 -23.06
N GLU A 503 -18.10 -18.43 -24.18
CA GLU A 503 -18.71 -17.10 -24.30
C GLU A 503 -18.30 -16.10 -23.21
N THR A 504 -17.01 -16.09 -22.85
CA THR A 504 -16.45 -15.09 -21.92
C THR A 504 -15.89 -13.87 -22.63
N GLU A 505 -15.88 -12.75 -21.92
CA GLU A 505 -15.30 -11.48 -22.33
C GLU A 505 -13.91 -11.25 -21.69
N LYS A 506 -13.30 -10.13 -22.08
CA LYS A 506 -12.00 -9.67 -21.57
C LYS A 506 -11.98 -9.67 -20.04
N GLY A 507 -10.82 -10.02 -19.49
CA GLY A 507 -10.58 -10.02 -18.04
C GLY A 507 -10.58 -8.65 -17.39
N LEU A 508 -10.38 -8.67 -16.07
CA LEU A 508 -10.17 -7.47 -15.29
C LEU A 508 -8.93 -6.69 -15.76
N PRO A 509 -8.98 -5.35 -15.73
CA PRO A 509 -7.80 -4.54 -15.97
C PRO A 509 -6.76 -4.68 -14.83
N ASP A 510 -5.57 -4.11 -15.05
CA ASP A 510 -4.46 -4.17 -14.10
C ASP A 510 -4.84 -3.70 -12.69
N GLY A 511 -4.19 -4.28 -11.69
CA GLY A 511 -4.30 -3.84 -10.29
C GLY A 511 -5.44 -4.44 -9.47
N HIS A 512 -6.47 -5.02 -10.11
CA HIS A 512 -7.61 -5.64 -9.41
C HIS A 512 -7.32 -7.06 -8.92
N TYR A 513 -6.58 -7.84 -9.72
CA TYR A 513 -6.21 -9.23 -9.44
C TYR A 513 -4.76 -9.48 -9.88
N SER A 514 -3.97 -10.16 -9.06
CA SER A 514 -2.60 -10.56 -9.40
C SER A 514 -2.63 -11.89 -10.14
N GLY A 515 -3.00 -11.84 -11.43
CA GLY A 515 -3.11 -12.99 -12.32
C GLY A 515 -4.06 -12.68 -13.47
N VAL A 516 -4.42 -13.70 -14.25
CA VAL A 516 -5.35 -13.55 -15.38
C VAL A 516 -6.78 -13.90 -15.00
N SER A 517 -7.74 -13.24 -15.61
CA SER A 517 -9.17 -13.40 -15.34
C SER A 517 -9.99 -13.25 -16.61
N THR A 518 -11.26 -13.68 -16.57
CA THR A 518 -12.26 -13.46 -17.62
C THR A 518 -13.61 -13.10 -16.99
N LEU A 519 -14.51 -12.53 -17.78
CA LEU A 519 -15.87 -12.22 -17.36
C LEU A 519 -16.88 -13.06 -18.14
N SER A 520 -17.98 -13.46 -17.52
CA SER A 520 -19.13 -13.98 -18.27
C SER A 520 -19.70 -12.91 -19.20
N LYS A 521 -20.46 -13.33 -20.21
CA LYS A 521 -21.11 -12.45 -21.20
C LYS A 521 -22.03 -11.38 -20.61
N ASP A 522 -22.67 -11.68 -19.49
CA ASP A 522 -23.50 -10.73 -18.72
C ASP A 522 -22.68 -9.87 -17.75
N GLN A 523 -21.35 -10.06 -17.71
CA GLN A 523 -20.38 -9.42 -16.83
C GLN A 523 -20.66 -9.62 -15.33
N GLN A 524 -21.49 -10.60 -14.96
CA GLN A 524 -21.89 -10.84 -13.57
C GLN A 524 -21.03 -11.90 -12.87
N THR A 525 -20.38 -12.79 -13.62
CA THR A 525 -19.44 -13.78 -13.06
C THR A 525 -18.02 -13.45 -13.48
N LEU A 526 -17.16 -13.26 -12.48
CA LEU A 526 -15.73 -13.11 -12.64
C LEU A 526 -15.04 -14.45 -12.46
N TYR A 527 -14.28 -14.89 -13.45
CA TYR A 527 -13.46 -16.10 -13.38
C TYR A 527 -11.99 -15.72 -13.13
N LEU A 528 -11.43 -16.20 -12.03
CA LEU A 528 -10.03 -16.02 -11.66
C LEU A 528 -9.26 -17.30 -11.96
N PHE A 529 -8.23 -17.20 -12.79
CA PHE A 529 -7.32 -18.31 -13.03
C PHE A 529 -6.20 -18.23 -11.99
N VAL A 530 -6.15 -19.23 -11.13
CA VAL A 530 -5.21 -19.32 -10.01
C VAL A 530 -4.11 -20.30 -10.37
N GLU A 531 -2.91 -19.76 -10.58
CA GLU A 531 -1.72 -20.54 -10.86
C GLU A 531 -1.21 -21.26 -9.60
N GLY A 532 -0.81 -22.53 -9.76
CA GLY A 532 -0.14 -23.26 -8.70
C GLY A 532 -0.93 -23.35 -7.39
N ILE A 533 -0.20 -23.22 -6.27
CA ILE A 533 -0.74 -23.29 -4.90
C ILE A 533 -0.55 -21.93 -4.23
N PRO A 534 -1.61 -21.16 -3.98
CA PRO A 534 -1.51 -19.90 -3.23
C PRO A 534 -0.89 -20.10 -1.85
N THR A 535 -0.02 -19.18 -1.44
CA THR A 535 0.58 -19.19 -0.09
C THR A 535 -0.37 -18.65 1.00
N GLY A 536 -1.45 -17.98 0.57
CA GLY A 536 -2.50 -17.38 1.38
C GLY A 536 -3.71 -17.01 0.50
N PRO A 537 -4.72 -16.30 1.03
CA PRO A 537 -5.97 -16.04 0.31
C PRO A 537 -5.76 -15.24 -0.98
N VAL A 538 -6.54 -15.56 -2.01
CA VAL A 538 -6.55 -14.82 -3.27
C VAL A 538 -7.21 -13.45 -3.04
N ALA A 539 -6.51 -12.38 -3.42
CA ALA A 539 -6.98 -11.01 -3.20
C ALA A 539 -7.64 -10.43 -4.46
N LEU A 540 -8.83 -9.83 -4.29
CA LEU A 540 -9.50 -8.99 -5.26
C LEU A 540 -9.69 -7.58 -4.71
N LYS A 541 -9.24 -6.59 -5.48
CA LYS A 541 -9.27 -5.17 -5.13
C LYS A 541 -10.23 -4.41 -6.04
N GLY A 542 -10.86 -3.37 -5.51
CA GLY A 542 -11.63 -2.44 -6.33
C GLY A 542 -12.92 -3.00 -6.93
N ILE A 543 -13.53 -4.03 -6.31
CA ILE A 543 -14.82 -4.59 -6.73
C ILE A 543 -15.92 -3.91 -5.90
N LYS A 544 -16.80 -3.13 -6.54
CA LYS A 544 -17.87 -2.38 -5.83
C LYS A 544 -19.10 -3.23 -5.52
N ASN A 545 -19.24 -4.36 -6.20
CA ASN A 545 -20.39 -5.25 -6.15
C ASN A 545 -20.49 -6.02 -4.82
N GLY A 546 -21.69 -6.45 -4.48
CA GLY A 546 -21.89 -7.53 -3.52
C GLY A 546 -21.49 -8.88 -4.13
N ILE A 547 -20.98 -9.79 -3.31
CA ILE A 547 -20.68 -11.16 -3.72
C ILE A 547 -21.88 -12.05 -3.39
N SER A 548 -22.51 -12.61 -4.42
CA SER A 548 -23.61 -13.56 -4.25
C SER A 548 -23.09 -14.94 -3.84
N ARG A 549 -22.01 -15.42 -4.47
CA ARG A 549 -21.30 -16.65 -4.10
C ARG A 549 -19.95 -16.78 -4.78
N ILE A 550 -19.08 -17.61 -4.21
CA ILE A 550 -17.81 -18.02 -4.81
C ILE A 550 -17.74 -19.54 -4.86
N ARG A 551 -17.29 -20.09 -5.99
CA ARG A 551 -17.10 -21.54 -6.17
C ARG A 551 -15.86 -21.87 -6.98
N ILE A 552 -15.38 -23.10 -6.86
CA ILE A 552 -14.35 -23.67 -7.75
C ILE A 552 -15.04 -24.26 -8.98
N VAL A 553 -14.65 -23.80 -10.17
CA VAL A 553 -15.23 -24.25 -11.44
C VAL A 553 -14.86 -25.71 -11.72
N GLY A 554 -15.79 -26.48 -12.29
CA GLY A 554 -15.59 -27.88 -12.69
C GLY A 554 -15.69 -28.90 -11.57
N GLU A 555 -15.43 -28.52 -10.32
CA GLU A 555 -15.68 -29.37 -9.14
C GLU A 555 -16.92 -28.91 -8.35
N GLY A 556 -17.22 -27.62 -8.34
CA GLY A 556 -18.45 -27.06 -7.80
C GLY A 556 -18.42 -26.71 -6.31
N SER A 557 -17.30 -26.92 -5.61
CA SER A 557 -17.16 -26.56 -4.19
C SER A 557 -17.42 -25.07 -3.96
N MET A 558 -18.33 -24.76 -3.03
CA MET A 558 -18.56 -23.40 -2.56
C MET A 558 -17.46 -23.02 -1.55
N ILE A 559 -16.89 -21.83 -1.71
CA ILE A 559 -15.81 -21.33 -0.84
C ILE A 559 -16.16 -19.95 -0.29
N ASN A 560 -15.60 -19.64 0.88
CA ASN A 560 -15.87 -18.41 1.60
C ASN A 560 -14.90 -17.29 1.20
N HIS A 561 -15.29 -16.07 1.57
CA HIS A 561 -14.42 -14.90 1.48
C HIS A 561 -14.57 -14.04 2.74
N SER A 562 -13.64 -13.12 2.92
CA SER A 562 -13.71 -12.06 3.91
C SER A 562 -13.34 -10.73 3.27
N VAL A 563 -13.84 -9.63 3.82
CA VAL A 563 -13.58 -8.28 3.31
C VAL A 563 -12.83 -7.50 4.37
N TYR A 564 -11.66 -6.97 4.01
CA TYR A 564 -10.82 -6.14 4.89
C TYR A 564 -10.69 -4.71 4.35
N ASN A 565 -10.40 -3.75 5.24
CA ASN A 565 -10.24 -2.32 4.91
C ASN A 565 -11.49 -1.66 4.30
N LYS A 566 -12.68 -2.22 4.56
CA LYS A 566 -13.93 -1.57 4.19
C LYS A 566 -14.36 -0.66 5.33
N LEU A 567 -14.17 0.64 5.15
CA LEU A 567 -14.82 1.62 6.03
C LEU A 567 -16.32 1.62 5.72
N TYR A 568 -17.15 1.41 6.74
CA TYR A 568 -18.60 1.19 6.54
C TYR A 568 -19.31 2.41 5.92
N TRP A 569 -18.77 3.61 6.16
CA TRP A 569 -19.29 4.88 5.64
C TRP A 569 -18.71 5.30 4.29
N SER A 570 -17.65 4.63 3.82
CA SER A 570 -16.98 4.99 2.58
C SER A 570 -17.56 4.20 1.41
N ASP A 571 -17.72 4.84 0.25
CA ASP A 571 -18.05 4.13 -1.00
C ASP A 571 -16.86 3.33 -1.56
N ARG A 572 -15.66 3.55 -1.02
CA ARG A 572 -14.46 2.79 -1.41
C ARG A 572 -14.66 1.31 -1.04
N PRO A 573 -14.49 0.37 -1.98
CA PRO A 573 -14.61 -1.04 -1.68
C PRO A 573 -13.43 -1.51 -0.83
N GLY A 574 -13.68 -2.50 0.04
CA GLY A 574 -12.61 -3.22 0.73
C GLY A 574 -11.89 -4.19 -0.21
N ILE A 575 -10.96 -4.95 0.36
CA ILE A 575 -10.25 -6.03 -0.32
C ILE A 575 -10.96 -7.33 0.02
N ILE A 576 -11.41 -8.03 -1.02
CA ILE A 576 -11.97 -9.36 -0.90
C ILE A 576 -10.83 -10.36 -0.86
N TYR A 577 -10.76 -11.17 0.18
CA TYR A 577 -9.82 -12.27 0.33
C TYR A 577 -10.59 -13.59 0.24
N ILE A 578 -10.19 -14.44 -0.70
CA ILE A 578 -10.82 -15.73 -0.99
C ILE A 578 -9.88 -16.84 -0.53
N ASP A 579 -10.30 -17.61 0.47
CA ASP A 579 -9.56 -18.77 0.95
C ASP A 579 -9.82 -19.97 0.05
N VAL A 580 -8.78 -20.47 -0.61
CA VAL A 580 -8.86 -21.61 -1.51
C VAL A 580 -8.31 -22.85 -0.81
N PRO A 581 -9.14 -23.86 -0.49
CA PRO A 581 -8.68 -25.06 0.19
C PRO A 581 -7.69 -25.84 -0.69
N LYS A 582 -6.51 -26.18 -0.15
CA LYS A 582 -5.40 -26.80 -0.90
C LYS A 582 -5.81 -28.13 -1.52
N GLU A 583 -6.64 -28.90 -0.84
CA GLU A 583 -7.16 -30.20 -1.27
C GLU A 583 -8.18 -30.11 -2.41
N ARG A 584 -8.70 -28.91 -2.71
CA ARG A 584 -9.66 -28.65 -3.80
C ARG A 584 -9.03 -28.03 -5.04
N LEU A 585 -7.72 -27.73 -5.01
CA LEU A 585 -7.01 -27.16 -6.15
C LEU A 585 -6.98 -28.14 -7.32
N ASP A 586 -7.18 -27.61 -8.53
CA ASP A 586 -6.93 -28.36 -9.75
C ASP A 586 -5.42 -28.58 -9.96
N LYS A 587 -5.04 -29.78 -10.42
CA LYS A 587 -3.64 -30.17 -10.59
C LYS A 587 -2.88 -29.35 -11.64
N LYS A 588 -3.61 -28.75 -12.59
CA LYS A 588 -3.05 -27.97 -13.70
C LYS A 588 -3.22 -26.48 -13.43
N MET A 589 -4.45 -26.03 -13.21
CA MET A 589 -4.77 -24.64 -12.89
C MET A 589 -6.18 -24.57 -12.32
N THR A 590 -6.32 -23.93 -11.16
CA THR A 590 -7.63 -23.76 -10.51
C THR A 590 -8.35 -22.58 -11.13
N VAL A 591 -9.66 -22.69 -11.34
CA VAL A 591 -10.49 -21.55 -11.75
C VAL A 591 -11.55 -21.28 -10.68
N ILE A 592 -11.60 -20.05 -10.19
CA ILE A 592 -12.58 -19.59 -9.21
C ILE A 592 -13.61 -18.72 -9.91
N ALA A 593 -14.89 -19.03 -9.72
CA ALA A 593 -15.98 -18.21 -10.20
C ALA A 593 -16.60 -17.41 -9.06
N VAL A 594 -16.49 -16.09 -9.15
CA VAL A 594 -17.08 -15.11 -8.24
C VAL A 594 -18.34 -14.56 -8.90
N LEU A 595 -19.50 -14.99 -8.42
CA LEU A 595 -20.79 -14.48 -8.87
C LEU A 595 -21.12 -13.19 -8.09
N LEU A 596 -21.27 -12.09 -8.83
CA LEU A 596 -21.64 -10.79 -8.31
C LEU A 596 -23.17 -10.61 -8.28
N ASP A 597 -23.66 -9.71 -7.44
CA ASP A 597 -25.08 -9.34 -7.35
C ASP A 597 -25.63 -8.65 -8.61
N LYS A 598 -24.75 -8.01 -9.40
CA LYS A 598 -25.04 -7.31 -10.66
C LYS A 598 -23.77 -7.31 -11.54
N PRO A 599 -23.84 -6.86 -12.81
CA PRO A 599 -22.66 -6.70 -13.66
C PRO A 599 -21.51 -5.94 -12.96
N VAL A 600 -20.27 -6.33 -13.25
CA VAL A 600 -19.09 -5.84 -12.53
C VAL A 600 -18.95 -4.32 -12.61
N GLU A 601 -18.75 -3.69 -11.45
CA GLU A 601 -18.47 -2.28 -11.27
C GLU A 601 -17.12 -2.14 -10.55
N LEU A 602 -16.18 -1.45 -11.19
CA LEU A 602 -14.82 -1.32 -10.70
C LEU A 602 -14.56 0.05 -10.06
N TYR A 603 -13.80 0.05 -8.98
CA TYR A 603 -13.20 1.24 -8.38
C TYR A 603 -11.74 1.35 -8.82
N ARG A 604 -11.39 2.42 -9.53
CA ARG A 604 -10.03 2.72 -10.04
C ARG A 604 -9.61 4.17 -9.76
N GLU A 605 -10.27 4.83 -8.85
CA GLU A 605 -10.05 6.24 -8.55
C GLU A 605 -8.84 6.43 -7.62
N LYS A 606 -8.38 7.69 -7.51
CA LYS A 606 -7.30 8.07 -6.61
C LYS A 606 -7.73 7.81 -5.16
N VAL A 607 -6.93 7.03 -4.43
CA VAL A 607 -7.11 6.87 -2.99
C VAL A 607 -6.43 8.05 -2.28
N GLY A 608 -7.22 8.85 -1.57
CA GLY A 608 -6.74 9.95 -0.73
C GLY A 608 -6.82 9.64 0.76
N ALA A 609 -6.57 10.66 1.57
CA ALA A 609 -6.75 10.67 3.01
C ALA A 609 -8.18 10.29 3.43
N VAL A 610 -8.35 9.80 4.66
CA VAL A 610 -9.66 9.71 5.32
C VAL A 610 -9.85 10.98 6.15
N GLU A 611 -10.81 11.82 5.76
CA GLU A 611 -11.05 13.15 6.37
C GLU A 611 -12.18 13.10 7.42
N SER A 612 -12.81 11.94 7.61
CA SER A 612 -13.90 11.72 8.57
C SER A 612 -14.01 10.23 8.90
N ASN A 613 -13.99 9.92 10.20
CA ASN A 613 -14.36 8.62 10.74
C ASN A 613 -15.78 8.73 11.26
N LEU A 614 -16.78 8.38 10.44
CA LEU A 614 -18.19 8.48 10.85
C LEU A 614 -18.52 7.47 11.93
#